data_AF-A0A926BN70-F1
#
_entry.id   AF-A0A926BN70-F1
#
_cell.length_a   1.000
_cell.length_b   1.000
_cell.length_c   1.000
_cell.angle_alpha   90.00
_cell.angle_beta   90.00
_cell.angle_gamma   90.00
#
_symmetry.space_group_name_H-M   'P 1'
#
loop_
_entity.id
_entity.type
_entity.pdbx_description
1 polymer ?
#
loop_
_entity_poly.entity_id
_entity_poly.type
_entity_poly.pdbx_seq_one_letter_code
_entity_poly.pdbx_strand_id
1 'polypeptide(L)'
;MTPAFPSRRALLLSALAALSPITSCAGAKRQDAPPAPLFTDAEREAVRTYWNAPGRYAVRASDMPPRLNITVAGSLWYWNFLRLPPDPARADWWKLRFAHERAKAFGTTPLPDNPGAFVGVDEPPALYETVQPTRYTVMFEGSPTLCVYEDGIDFGKRPAYYAYYRQTNGVIRPGVRVSEATGAERDRLDALFAKAGRTAFERRVLQAVSRYEGGFEAINTYDTGFVSIGFLQFITAADGTGSLTTVLQAYKTADPVGFEGDFRRFGIDVAASPTVLVCVDPVTGVETRGADAVIRVINDKRLTAVFERAAAFEGFRLAQVSVARSRYYPAEDVFVIGNATVRVGDIVKSEAGMATLMDKKVNKGNIREFAEIGAKIMAARSLSDPLELSKYEREIIQAMKYRGDFLADKTLSQPPALPGVAPAAPPTPIPIRKR
;
A
#
# COMPACT_ATOMS: atom_id res chain seq x y z
N MET A 1 -25.82 32.52 -61.80
CA MET A 1 -25.27 31.20 -62.19
C MET A 1 -24.34 30.73 -61.10
N THR A 2 -24.90 30.00 -60.14
CA THR A 2 -24.24 29.21 -59.08
C THR A 2 -25.38 28.56 -58.30
N PRO A 3 -25.62 27.25 -58.39
CA PRO A 3 -26.68 26.62 -57.63
C PRO A 3 -26.18 26.13 -56.27
N ALA A 4 -26.98 26.46 -55.26
CA ALA A 4 -26.92 25.91 -53.92
C ALA A 4 -27.34 24.43 -53.91
N PHE A 5 -26.66 23.62 -53.10
CA PHE A 5 -27.06 22.24 -52.79
C PHE A 5 -27.88 22.19 -51.49
N PRO A 6 -29.04 21.51 -51.47
CA PRO A 6 -29.84 21.33 -50.27
C PRO A 6 -29.53 20.04 -49.51
N SER A 7 -29.96 20.07 -48.23
CA SER A 7 -29.84 19.04 -47.20
C SER A 7 -30.42 17.68 -47.58
N ARG A 8 -29.90 16.60 -46.99
CA ARG A 8 -30.59 15.31 -46.89
C ARG A 8 -30.48 14.73 -45.48
N ARG A 9 -31.61 14.80 -44.77
CA ARG A 9 -31.95 13.91 -43.65
C ARG A 9 -32.66 12.67 -44.20
N ALA A 10 -32.35 11.53 -43.58
CA ALA A 10 -33.15 10.32 -43.41
C ALA A 10 -33.57 9.52 -44.65
N LEU A 11 -33.03 8.29 -44.76
CA LEU A 11 -33.73 7.01 -44.63
C LEU A 11 -32.85 5.91 -45.23
N LEU A 12 -32.49 4.88 -44.46
CA LEU A 12 -32.41 3.52 -44.99
C LEU A 12 -32.42 2.50 -43.83
N LEU A 13 -33.56 1.81 -43.78
CA LEU A 13 -33.83 0.60 -43.03
C LEU A 13 -33.16 -0.60 -43.72
N SER A 14 -32.86 -1.63 -42.91
CA SER A 14 -32.84 -3.05 -43.27
C SER A 14 -31.60 -3.63 -43.98
N ALA A 15 -30.74 -4.26 -43.17
CA ALA A 15 -30.05 -5.49 -43.55
C ALA A 15 -29.84 -6.36 -42.30
N LEU A 16 -30.86 -7.18 -41.99
CA LEU A 16 -30.74 -8.36 -41.14
C LEU A 16 -30.29 -9.51 -42.04
N ALA A 17 -29.06 -10.01 -41.86
CA ALA A 17 -28.65 -11.32 -42.35
C ALA A 17 -27.48 -11.87 -41.53
N ALA A 18 -27.73 -13.02 -40.89
CA ALA A 18 -26.77 -14.05 -40.47
C ALA A 18 -25.66 -13.67 -39.48
N LEU A 19 -26.02 -13.59 -38.18
CA LEU A 19 -25.10 -13.95 -37.10
C LEU A 19 -25.21 -15.45 -36.85
N SER A 20 -24.27 -16.22 -37.39
CA SER A 20 -24.00 -17.57 -36.90
C SER A 20 -23.63 -17.51 -35.42
N PRO A 21 -24.13 -18.41 -34.56
CA PRO A 21 -23.59 -18.54 -33.21
C PRO A 21 -22.14 -19.02 -33.36
N ILE A 22 -21.18 -18.15 -33.04
CA ILE A 22 -19.82 -18.58 -32.76
C ILE A 22 -19.90 -19.29 -31.41
N THR A 23 -20.25 -20.57 -31.45
CA THR A 23 -20.07 -21.52 -30.36
C THR A 23 -18.56 -21.80 -30.27
N SER A 24 -17.80 -20.79 -29.84
CA SER A 24 -16.42 -20.98 -29.41
C SER A 24 -16.46 -21.67 -28.05
N CYS A 25 -16.66 -22.99 -28.07
CA CYS A 25 -16.27 -23.89 -27.00
C CYS A 25 -14.72 -23.94 -26.94
N ALA A 26 -14.08 -22.80 -26.68
CA ALA A 26 -12.68 -22.75 -26.31
C ALA A 26 -12.61 -23.35 -24.89
N GLY A 27 -11.91 -24.47 -24.78
CA GLY A 27 -11.98 -25.41 -23.66
C GLY A 27 -12.09 -24.73 -22.30
N ALA A 28 -13.21 -24.96 -21.62
CA ALA A 28 -13.31 -24.74 -20.20
C ALA A 28 -12.16 -25.55 -19.57
N LYS A 29 -11.11 -24.84 -19.13
CA LYS A 29 -10.08 -25.44 -18.29
C LYS A 29 -10.82 -26.17 -17.19
N ARG A 30 -10.57 -27.47 -17.06
CA ARG A 30 -11.11 -28.29 -15.98
C ARG A 30 -10.89 -27.49 -14.70
N GLN A 31 -11.97 -27.02 -14.07
CA GLN A 31 -11.84 -26.42 -12.75
C GLN A 31 -11.38 -27.56 -11.85
N ASP A 32 -10.12 -27.49 -11.42
CA ASP A 32 -9.63 -28.40 -10.42
C ASP A 32 -10.58 -28.33 -9.21
N ALA A 33 -10.81 -29.47 -8.57
CA ALA A 33 -11.62 -29.51 -7.37
C ALA A 33 -11.07 -28.47 -6.37
N PRO A 34 -11.95 -27.74 -5.67
CA PRO A 34 -11.50 -26.77 -4.68
C PRO A 34 -10.59 -27.49 -3.66
N PRO A 35 -9.49 -26.86 -3.24
CA PRO A 35 -8.59 -27.45 -2.27
C PRO A 35 -9.32 -27.71 -0.96
N ALA A 36 -8.87 -28.72 -0.22
CA ALA A 36 -9.45 -29.05 1.08
C ALA A 36 -9.42 -27.84 2.03
N PRO A 37 -10.45 -27.66 2.89
CA PRO A 37 -10.46 -26.61 3.91
C PRO A 37 -9.22 -26.66 4.80
N LEU A 38 -8.68 -25.49 5.15
CA LEU A 38 -7.58 -25.39 6.12
C LEU A 38 -8.06 -25.48 7.57
N PHE A 39 -9.32 -25.12 7.83
CA PHE A 39 -9.93 -25.23 9.15
C PHE A 39 -10.84 -26.45 9.19
N THR A 40 -10.73 -27.24 10.25
CA THR A 40 -11.71 -28.27 10.59
C THR A 40 -13.06 -27.64 10.94
N ASP A 41 -14.14 -28.41 10.84
CA ASP A 41 -15.48 -27.94 11.19
C ASP A 41 -15.56 -27.44 12.64
N ALA A 42 -14.86 -28.11 13.56
CA ALA A 42 -14.77 -27.72 14.96
C ALA A 42 -14.04 -26.39 15.16
N GLU A 43 -12.95 -26.14 14.44
CA GLU A 43 -12.24 -24.85 14.50
C GLU A 43 -13.10 -23.72 13.93
N ARG A 44 -13.79 -23.95 12.82
CA ARG A 44 -14.70 -22.93 12.23
C ARG A 44 -15.84 -22.59 13.18
N GLU A 45 -16.40 -23.60 13.86
CA GLU A 45 -17.43 -23.40 14.88
C GLU A 45 -16.89 -22.67 16.11
N ALA A 46 -15.66 -22.96 16.54
CA ALA A 46 -15.01 -22.28 17.65
C ALA A 46 -14.78 -20.79 17.34
N VAL A 47 -14.32 -20.46 16.13
CA VAL A 47 -14.16 -19.06 15.67
C VAL A 47 -15.51 -18.33 15.69
N ARG A 48 -16.56 -18.96 15.13
CA ARG A 48 -17.91 -18.40 15.11
C ARG A 48 -18.43 -18.17 16.53
N THR A 49 -18.31 -19.16 17.40
CA THR A 49 -18.75 -19.08 18.80
C THR A 49 -18.02 -17.95 19.54
N TYR A 50 -16.69 -17.87 19.38
CA TYR A 50 -15.87 -16.84 20.00
C TYR A 50 -16.34 -15.44 19.62
N TRP A 51 -16.54 -15.19 18.32
CA TRP A 51 -16.88 -13.86 17.82
C TRP A 51 -18.35 -13.45 17.99
N ASN A 52 -19.25 -14.40 18.22
CA ASN A 52 -20.66 -14.14 18.51
C ASN A 52 -20.97 -14.09 20.02
N ALA A 53 -19.97 -14.31 20.88
CA ALA A 53 -20.14 -14.11 22.31
C ALA A 53 -20.50 -12.63 22.61
N PRO A 54 -21.40 -12.35 23.57
CA PRO A 54 -21.84 -10.99 23.89
C PRO A 54 -20.68 -10.04 24.19
N GLY A 55 -20.76 -8.80 23.69
CA GLY A 55 -19.79 -7.74 23.95
C GLY A 55 -18.51 -7.79 23.10
N ARG A 56 -18.31 -8.82 22.27
CA ARG A 56 -17.10 -8.96 21.43
C ARG A 56 -17.04 -7.99 20.27
N TYR A 57 -18.18 -7.64 19.71
CA TYR A 57 -18.28 -6.79 18.54
C TYR A 57 -19.53 -5.93 18.61
N ALA A 58 -19.36 -4.63 18.41
CA ALA A 58 -20.46 -3.67 18.33
C ALA A 58 -20.27 -2.78 17.10
N VAL A 59 -21.38 -2.55 16.41
CA VAL A 59 -21.48 -1.65 15.26
C VAL A 59 -22.53 -0.61 15.59
N ARG A 60 -22.17 0.67 15.44
CA ARG A 60 -23.10 1.79 15.65
C ARG A 60 -22.80 2.90 14.65
N ALA A 61 -23.75 3.80 14.45
CA ALA A 61 -23.44 5.05 13.78
C ALA A 61 -22.31 5.78 14.54
N SER A 62 -21.32 6.29 13.82
CA SER A 62 -20.29 7.13 14.41
C SER A 62 -20.92 8.42 14.94
N ASP A 63 -20.36 8.93 16.04
CA ASP A 63 -20.72 10.23 16.61
C ASP A 63 -20.15 11.39 15.77
N MET A 64 -19.35 11.08 14.75
CA MET A 64 -18.82 12.05 13.80
C MET A 64 -19.93 12.57 12.88
N PRO A 65 -19.88 13.86 12.48
CA PRO A 65 -20.85 14.39 11.52
C PRO A 65 -20.76 13.65 10.18
N PRO A 66 -21.83 13.67 9.36
CA PRO A 66 -21.77 13.21 7.99
C PRO A 66 -20.59 13.84 7.26
N ARG A 67 -19.88 13.03 6.47
CA ARG A 67 -18.70 13.46 5.73
C ARG A 67 -18.94 13.34 4.25
N LEU A 68 -18.23 14.18 3.53
CA LEU A 68 -18.09 14.02 2.10
C LEU A 68 -17.03 12.97 1.83
N ASN A 69 -17.44 11.85 1.23
CA ASN A 69 -16.53 10.78 0.89
C ASN A 69 -16.47 10.60 -0.63
N ILE A 70 -15.34 10.05 -1.08
CA ILE A 70 -15.11 9.71 -2.47
C ILE A 70 -15.89 8.45 -2.77
N THR A 71 -16.55 8.36 -3.93
CA THR A 71 -17.12 7.06 -4.33
C THR A 71 -16.04 6.15 -4.90
N VAL A 72 -16.19 4.83 -4.73
CA VAL A 72 -15.26 3.85 -5.33
C VAL A 72 -15.27 3.96 -6.86
N ALA A 73 -16.45 4.13 -7.46
CA ALA A 73 -16.60 4.30 -8.90
C ALA A 73 -15.87 5.57 -9.41
N GLY A 74 -16.03 6.70 -8.71
CA GLY A 74 -15.35 7.96 -9.02
C GLY A 74 -13.83 7.84 -8.88
N SER A 75 -13.36 7.12 -7.87
CA SER A 75 -11.93 6.83 -7.69
C SER A 75 -11.34 6.01 -8.84
N LEU A 76 -12.01 4.93 -9.25
CA LEU A 76 -11.57 4.07 -10.35
C LEU A 76 -11.56 4.81 -11.69
N TRP A 77 -12.59 5.62 -11.95
CA TRP A 77 -12.63 6.48 -13.12
C TRP A 77 -11.46 7.47 -13.12
N TYR A 78 -11.23 8.16 -12.00
CA TYR A 78 -10.15 9.14 -11.88
C TYR A 78 -8.76 8.51 -12.03
N TRP A 79 -8.57 7.30 -11.50
CA TRP A 79 -7.34 6.53 -11.68
C TRP A 79 -7.02 6.25 -13.15
N ASN A 80 -8.03 5.94 -13.96
CA ASN A 80 -7.86 5.75 -15.41
C ASN A 80 -7.62 7.08 -16.14
N PHE A 81 -8.34 8.13 -15.73
CA PHE A 81 -8.19 9.48 -16.26
C PHE A 81 -6.76 10.04 -16.10
N LEU A 82 -6.10 9.77 -14.97
CA LEU A 82 -4.71 10.19 -14.72
C LEU A 82 -3.67 9.50 -15.61
N ARG A 83 -4.02 8.38 -16.26
CA ARG A 83 -3.11 7.62 -17.13
C ARG A 83 -3.19 7.99 -18.60
N LEU A 84 -4.16 8.82 -18.97
CA LEU A 84 -4.23 9.38 -20.31
C LEU A 84 -2.99 10.25 -20.58
N PRO A 85 -2.55 10.41 -21.84
CA PRO A 85 -1.40 11.26 -22.18
C PRO A 85 -1.48 12.65 -21.54
N PRO A 86 -0.36 13.28 -21.13
CA PRO A 86 -0.41 14.58 -20.45
C PRO A 86 -1.15 15.63 -21.28
N ASP A 87 -2.10 16.32 -20.64
CA ASP A 87 -2.86 17.41 -21.25
C ASP A 87 -3.04 18.53 -20.20
N PRO A 88 -2.50 19.74 -20.44
CA PRO A 88 -2.64 20.87 -19.52
C PRO A 88 -4.10 21.24 -19.21
N ALA A 89 -5.01 21.15 -20.20
CA ALA A 89 -6.42 21.50 -20.02
C ALA A 89 -7.13 20.55 -19.04
N ARG A 90 -6.61 19.33 -18.90
CA ARG A 90 -7.13 18.32 -17.99
C ARG A 90 -7.05 18.75 -16.53
N ALA A 91 -5.97 19.42 -16.14
CA ALA A 91 -5.77 19.85 -14.75
C ALA A 91 -6.82 20.87 -14.33
N ASP A 92 -7.15 21.81 -15.22
CA ASP A 92 -8.13 22.85 -14.94
C ASP A 92 -9.56 22.33 -15.03
N TRP A 93 -9.87 21.49 -16.03
CA TRP A 93 -11.13 20.77 -16.10
C TRP A 93 -11.39 19.96 -14.82
N TRP A 94 -10.38 19.23 -14.34
CA TRP A 94 -10.49 18.43 -13.13
C TRP A 94 -10.78 19.28 -11.89
N LYS A 95 -10.10 20.42 -11.71
CA LYS A 95 -10.36 21.34 -10.59
C LYS A 95 -11.82 21.81 -10.58
N LEU A 96 -12.34 22.21 -11.74
CA LEU A 96 -13.73 22.66 -11.89
C LEU A 96 -14.71 21.52 -11.62
N ARG A 97 -14.49 20.35 -12.23
CA ARG A 97 -15.38 19.19 -12.04
C ARG A 97 -15.40 18.73 -10.59
N PHE A 98 -14.23 18.67 -9.95
CA PHE A 98 -14.09 18.31 -8.55
C PHE A 98 -14.82 19.30 -7.62
N ALA A 99 -14.71 20.60 -7.89
CA ALA A 99 -15.41 21.63 -7.13
C ALA A 99 -16.94 21.53 -7.30
N HIS A 100 -17.41 21.32 -8.53
CA HIS A 100 -18.83 21.11 -8.84
C HIS A 100 -19.40 19.88 -8.13
N GLU A 101 -18.79 18.70 -8.29
CA GLU A 101 -19.27 17.45 -7.68
C GLU A 101 -19.25 17.51 -6.15
N ARG A 102 -18.22 18.15 -5.57
CA ARG A 102 -18.15 18.40 -4.13
C ARG A 102 -19.29 19.29 -3.64
N ALA A 103 -19.53 20.42 -4.30
CA ALA A 103 -20.60 21.33 -3.94
C ALA A 103 -21.98 20.66 -4.07
N LYS A 104 -22.17 19.88 -5.14
CA LYS A 104 -23.38 19.09 -5.38
C LYS A 104 -23.63 18.07 -4.27
N ALA A 105 -22.63 17.26 -3.90
CA ALA A 105 -22.78 16.26 -2.86
C ALA A 105 -22.95 16.86 -1.45
N PHE A 106 -22.42 18.07 -1.22
CA PHE A 106 -22.62 18.83 0.03
C PHE A 106 -23.92 19.66 0.05
N GLY A 107 -24.67 19.72 -1.05
CA GLY A 107 -25.88 20.55 -1.16
C GLY A 107 -25.61 22.07 -1.14
N THR A 108 -24.42 22.51 -1.56
CA THR A 108 -24.04 23.94 -1.58
C THR A 108 -24.75 24.69 -2.71
N THR A 109 -25.23 25.90 -2.42
CA THR A 109 -25.83 26.81 -3.43
C THR A 109 -25.21 28.23 -3.35
N PRO A 110 -24.93 28.88 -4.50
CA PRO A 110 -25.03 28.35 -5.87
C PRO A 110 -23.98 27.27 -6.15
N LEU A 111 -24.27 26.38 -7.10
CA LEU A 111 -23.29 25.38 -7.55
C LEU A 111 -22.21 26.06 -8.39
N PRO A 112 -20.92 25.67 -8.23
CA PRO A 112 -19.87 26.02 -9.18
C PRO A 112 -20.21 25.53 -10.59
N ASP A 113 -19.66 26.17 -11.62
CA ASP A 113 -19.85 25.78 -13.01
C ASP A 113 -19.44 24.32 -13.24
N ASN A 114 -20.29 23.57 -13.95
CA ASN A 114 -19.95 22.23 -14.42
C ASN A 114 -19.19 22.36 -15.75
N PRO A 115 -17.93 21.90 -15.84
CA PRO A 115 -17.17 21.98 -17.09
C PRO A 115 -17.65 20.98 -18.16
N GLY A 116 -18.67 20.16 -17.87
CA GLY A 116 -19.19 19.13 -18.77
C GLY A 116 -18.25 17.95 -18.94
N ALA A 117 -18.45 17.14 -19.98
CA ALA A 117 -17.56 16.05 -20.33
C ALA A 117 -16.22 16.56 -20.87
N PHE A 118 -15.12 15.87 -20.54
CA PHE A 118 -13.83 16.13 -21.17
C PHE A 118 -13.77 15.41 -22.52
N VAL A 119 -13.34 16.09 -23.59
CA VAL A 119 -13.32 15.52 -24.94
C VAL A 119 -12.50 14.22 -24.97
N GLY A 120 -13.11 13.16 -25.50
CA GLY A 120 -12.46 11.84 -25.62
C GLY A 120 -12.40 11.04 -24.31
N VAL A 121 -13.15 11.45 -23.29
CA VAL A 121 -13.26 10.72 -22.01
C VAL A 121 -14.74 10.53 -21.68
N ASP A 122 -15.09 9.32 -21.22
CA ASP A 122 -16.45 9.04 -20.73
C ASP A 122 -16.80 9.95 -19.54
N GLU A 123 -18.07 10.33 -19.45
CA GLU A 123 -18.60 11.12 -18.33
C GLU A 123 -18.28 10.42 -16.99
N PRO A 124 -17.68 11.12 -16.00
CA PRO A 124 -17.37 10.50 -14.73
C PRO A 124 -18.64 10.10 -13.98
N PRO A 125 -18.62 8.99 -13.22
CA PRO A 125 -19.66 8.72 -12.23
C PRO A 125 -19.62 9.80 -11.13
N ALA A 126 -20.59 9.78 -10.22
CA ALA A 126 -20.58 10.67 -9.06
C ALA A 126 -19.24 10.54 -8.32
N LEU A 127 -18.49 11.65 -8.21
CA LEU A 127 -17.16 11.61 -7.60
C LEU A 127 -17.24 11.56 -6.07
N TYR A 128 -18.35 12.05 -5.53
CA TYR A 128 -18.58 12.23 -4.12
C TYR A 128 -19.96 11.77 -3.69
N GLU A 129 -20.04 11.35 -2.43
CA GLU A 129 -21.27 11.05 -1.72
C GLU A 129 -21.18 11.56 -0.28
N THR A 130 -22.32 11.88 0.32
CA THR A 130 -22.39 12.18 1.75
C THR A 130 -22.63 10.87 2.50
N VAL A 131 -21.73 10.52 3.40
CA VAL A 131 -21.79 9.28 4.19
C VAL A 131 -21.89 9.61 5.68
N GLN A 132 -22.72 8.87 6.40
CA GLN A 132 -22.64 8.81 7.85
C GLN A 132 -21.64 7.71 8.22
N PRO A 133 -20.48 8.03 8.83
CA PRO A 133 -19.51 7.00 9.18
C PRO A 133 -20.10 6.00 10.18
N THR A 134 -19.65 4.76 10.09
CA THR A 134 -19.93 3.68 11.02
C THR A 134 -18.76 3.51 11.98
N ARG A 135 -19.07 3.36 13.26
CA ARG A 135 -18.10 3.04 14.30
C ARG A 135 -18.19 1.57 14.68
N TYR A 136 -17.03 0.94 14.74
CA TYR A 136 -16.84 -0.46 15.06
C TYR A 136 -16.01 -0.58 16.33
N THR A 137 -16.47 -1.38 17.28
CA THR A 137 -15.72 -1.70 18.51
C THR A 137 -15.52 -3.20 18.58
N VAL A 138 -14.28 -3.65 18.72
CA VAL A 138 -13.91 -5.07 18.86
C VAL A 138 -13.18 -5.27 20.18
N MET A 139 -13.56 -6.31 20.92
CA MET A 139 -12.99 -6.64 22.23
C MET A 139 -12.50 -8.08 22.28
N PHE A 140 -11.21 -8.26 22.54
CA PHE A 140 -10.61 -9.57 22.76
C PHE A 140 -10.76 -10.03 24.21
N GLU A 141 -10.76 -11.34 24.41
CA GLU A 141 -10.82 -11.95 25.74
C GLU A 141 -9.59 -11.59 26.57
N GLY A 142 -9.80 -11.14 27.80
CA GLY A 142 -8.72 -10.73 28.70
C GLY A 142 -7.95 -9.49 28.24
N SER A 143 -8.33 -8.86 27.12
CA SER A 143 -7.70 -7.62 26.66
C SER A 143 -8.39 -6.43 27.32
N PRO A 144 -7.65 -5.55 28.04
CA PRO A 144 -8.19 -4.29 28.52
C PRO A 144 -8.35 -3.26 27.39
N THR A 145 -7.74 -3.51 26.23
CA THR A 145 -7.73 -2.58 25.09
C THR A 145 -8.82 -2.94 24.09
N LEU A 146 -9.65 -1.94 23.79
CA LEU A 146 -10.64 -1.99 22.71
C LEU A 146 -9.98 -1.58 21.39
N CYS A 147 -10.23 -2.36 20.35
CA CYS A 147 -9.94 -1.95 18.98
C CYS A 147 -11.14 -1.15 18.46
N VAL A 148 -10.92 0.11 18.09
CA VAL A 148 -11.98 1.01 17.63
C VAL A 148 -11.64 1.51 16.24
N TYR A 149 -12.58 1.33 15.32
CA TYR A 149 -12.46 1.76 13.94
C TYR A 149 -13.63 2.65 13.54
N GLU A 150 -13.35 3.56 12.61
CA GLU A 150 -14.37 4.34 11.92
C GLU A 150 -14.07 4.27 10.43
N ASP A 151 -15.09 3.98 9.62
CA ASP A 151 -15.01 4.10 8.16
C ASP A 151 -15.26 5.55 7.71
N GLY A 152 -15.54 5.77 6.42
CA GLY A 152 -15.80 7.11 5.90
C GLY A 152 -14.59 8.03 6.04
N ILE A 153 -13.44 7.55 5.54
CA ILE A 153 -12.15 8.23 5.65
C ILE A 153 -12.23 9.60 5.00
N ASP A 154 -11.90 10.64 5.79
CA ASP A 154 -11.81 12.00 5.28
C ASP A 154 -10.45 12.22 4.61
N PHE A 155 -10.41 12.14 3.28
CA PHE A 155 -9.22 12.50 2.50
C PHE A 155 -8.96 14.01 2.44
N GLY A 156 -9.84 14.81 3.03
CA GLY A 156 -9.79 16.27 3.04
C GLY A 156 -9.73 16.84 1.63
N LYS A 157 -8.88 17.86 1.46
CA LYS A 157 -8.68 18.57 0.18
C LYS A 157 -7.56 17.97 -0.68
N ARG A 158 -7.28 16.66 -0.61
CA ARG A 158 -6.11 16.08 -1.29
C ARG A 158 -6.49 15.20 -2.49
N PRO A 159 -6.65 15.77 -3.71
CA PRO A 159 -6.99 15.06 -4.93
C PRO A 159 -6.12 13.85 -5.25
N ALA A 160 -4.83 13.87 -4.86
CA ALA A 160 -3.93 12.75 -5.13
C ALA A 160 -4.39 11.44 -4.47
N TYR A 161 -5.03 11.50 -3.29
CA TYR A 161 -5.52 10.30 -2.60
C TYR A 161 -6.79 9.73 -3.23
N TYR A 162 -7.48 10.52 -4.08
CA TYR A 162 -8.69 10.07 -4.78
C TYR A 162 -8.41 8.88 -5.65
N ALA A 163 -7.24 8.85 -6.28
CA ALA A 163 -6.92 7.84 -7.27
C ALA A 163 -6.73 6.45 -6.64
N TYR A 164 -6.56 6.38 -5.31
CA TYR A 164 -6.24 5.15 -4.59
C TYR A 164 -7.40 4.55 -3.80
N TYR A 165 -8.53 5.26 -3.63
CA TYR A 165 -9.67 4.78 -2.85
C TYR A 165 -10.40 3.58 -3.49
N ARG A 166 -10.59 2.50 -2.75
CA ARG A 166 -11.16 1.24 -3.28
C ARG A 166 -12.28 0.65 -2.42
N GLN A 167 -12.36 0.98 -1.13
CA GLN A 167 -13.27 0.32 -0.21
C GLN A 167 -14.06 1.32 0.66
N THR A 168 -15.39 1.30 0.55
CA THR A 168 -16.29 2.23 1.27
C THR A 168 -16.18 2.11 2.78
N ASN A 169 -16.00 0.88 3.25
CA ASN A 169 -15.87 0.50 4.66
C ASN A 169 -14.40 0.27 5.08
N GLY A 170 -13.44 0.70 4.26
CA GLY A 170 -12.03 0.67 4.60
C GLY A 170 -11.71 1.59 5.79
N VAL A 171 -10.71 1.22 6.56
CA VAL A 171 -10.29 1.94 7.77
C VAL A 171 -8.80 2.26 7.72
N ILE A 172 -8.37 3.23 8.54
CA ILE A 172 -6.96 3.60 8.69
C ILE A 172 -6.60 3.71 10.17
N ARG A 173 -5.46 3.12 10.55
CA ARG A 173 -4.81 3.23 11.85
C ARG A 173 -3.32 3.42 11.58
N PRO A 174 -2.74 4.61 11.81
CA PRO A 174 -1.32 4.86 11.47
C PRO A 174 -0.32 4.11 12.38
N GLY A 175 -0.75 3.69 13.57
CA GLY A 175 0.13 3.15 14.60
C GLY A 175 1.17 4.17 15.11
N VAL A 176 2.05 3.72 15.98
CA VAL A 176 3.22 4.45 16.47
C VAL A 176 4.39 4.15 15.55
N ARG A 177 4.92 5.17 14.87
CA ARG A 177 6.01 4.93 13.92
C ARG A 177 7.24 4.38 14.64
N VAL A 178 7.90 3.41 14.01
CA VAL A 178 9.15 2.81 14.55
C VAL A 178 10.25 3.88 14.70
N SER A 179 10.24 4.91 13.85
CA SER A 179 11.13 6.07 13.95
C SER A 179 10.87 6.92 15.20
N GLU A 180 9.64 6.95 15.72
CA GLU A 180 9.22 7.82 16.83
C GLU A 180 9.43 7.16 18.22
N ALA A 181 9.83 5.90 18.27
CA ALA A 181 10.06 5.21 19.54
C ALA A 181 11.19 5.84 20.39
N THR A 182 10.96 5.98 21.69
CA THR A 182 11.92 6.56 22.64
C THR A 182 12.00 5.74 23.92
N GLY A 183 13.09 5.88 24.68
CA GLY A 183 13.27 5.21 25.97
C GLY A 183 13.11 3.69 25.87
N ALA A 184 12.33 3.10 26.79
CA ALA A 184 12.14 1.65 26.85
C ALA A 184 11.58 1.02 25.55
N GLU A 185 10.78 1.76 24.77
CA GLU A 185 10.30 1.23 23.47
C GLU A 185 11.42 1.20 22.43
N ARG A 186 12.37 2.15 22.47
CA ARG A 186 13.56 2.09 21.63
C ARG A 186 14.40 0.86 21.97
N ASP A 187 14.61 0.59 23.25
CA ASP A 187 15.38 -0.57 23.70
C ASP A 187 14.73 -1.90 23.28
N ARG A 188 13.40 -1.99 23.39
CA ARG A 188 12.63 -3.15 22.91
C ARG A 188 12.76 -3.34 21.40
N LEU A 189 12.67 -2.26 20.63
CA LEU A 189 12.87 -2.34 19.18
C LEU A 189 14.28 -2.78 18.85
N ASP A 190 15.30 -2.26 19.52
CA ASP A 190 16.68 -2.64 19.29
C ASP A 190 16.91 -4.13 19.59
N ALA A 191 16.34 -4.64 20.69
CA ALA A 191 16.34 -6.07 21.01
C ALA A 191 15.59 -6.91 19.95
N LEU A 192 14.44 -6.44 19.47
CA LEU A 192 13.67 -7.10 18.40
C LEU A 192 14.48 -7.22 17.11
N PHE A 193 15.12 -6.12 16.66
CA PHE A 193 15.96 -6.13 15.46
C PHE A 193 17.17 -7.06 15.63
N ALA A 194 17.82 -7.04 16.80
CA ALA A 194 18.92 -7.95 17.10
C ALA A 194 18.47 -9.43 17.08
N LYS A 195 17.31 -9.74 17.67
CA LYS A 195 16.71 -11.08 17.66
C LYS A 195 16.33 -11.55 16.25
N ALA A 196 15.93 -10.64 15.37
CA ALA A 196 15.73 -10.91 13.95
C ALA A 196 17.04 -11.05 13.16
N GLY A 197 18.20 -11.03 13.82
CA GLY A 197 19.52 -11.13 13.21
C GLY A 197 19.84 -9.93 12.32
N ARG A 198 19.39 -8.72 12.68
CA ARG A 198 19.65 -7.48 11.94
C ARG A 198 20.80 -6.70 12.57
N THR A 199 21.69 -6.23 11.72
CA THR A 199 22.80 -5.37 12.15
C THR A 199 22.30 -3.98 12.57
N ALA A 200 23.12 -3.23 13.31
CA ALA A 200 22.80 -1.84 13.64
C ALA A 200 22.60 -0.96 12.39
N PHE A 201 23.33 -1.26 11.31
CA PHE A 201 23.19 -0.60 10.01
C PHE A 201 21.81 -0.87 9.39
N GLU A 202 21.44 -2.15 9.25
CA GLU A 202 20.14 -2.56 8.68
C GLU A 202 18.98 -2.01 9.50
N ARG A 203 19.10 -2.02 10.83
CA ARG A 203 18.11 -1.44 11.73
C ARG A 203 17.90 0.06 11.45
N ARG A 204 18.97 0.85 11.36
CA ARG A 204 18.87 2.30 11.08
C ARG A 204 18.22 2.57 9.72
N VAL A 205 18.56 1.77 8.71
CA VAL A 205 17.91 1.84 7.38
C VAL A 205 16.41 1.54 7.48
N LEU A 206 16.03 0.44 8.13
CA LEU A 206 14.63 0.03 8.30
C LEU A 206 13.83 1.08 9.09
N GLN A 207 14.41 1.62 10.16
CA GLN A 207 13.81 2.70 10.95
C GLN A 207 13.63 3.97 10.12
N ALA A 208 14.62 4.37 9.32
CA ALA A 208 14.51 5.57 8.49
C ALA A 208 13.40 5.46 7.44
N VAL A 209 13.27 4.30 6.79
CA VAL A 209 12.19 4.05 5.81
C VAL A 209 10.82 4.04 6.48
N SER A 210 10.70 3.45 7.68
CA SER A 210 9.43 3.39 8.42
C SER A 210 8.82 4.76 8.74
N ARG A 211 9.61 5.84 8.74
CA ARG A 211 9.14 7.22 9.00
C ARG A 211 8.05 7.65 8.01
N TYR A 212 8.09 7.13 6.78
CA TYR A 212 7.14 7.46 5.72
C TYR A 212 5.94 6.51 5.67
N GLU A 213 5.94 5.47 6.50
CA GLU A 213 4.92 4.43 6.54
C GLU A 213 4.14 4.53 7.87
N GLY A 214 4.26 3.52 8.74
CA GLY A 214 3.54 3.46 10.01
C GLY A 214 4.25 2.60 11.08
N GLY A 215 3.53 2.26 12.14
CA GLY A 215 3.95 1.31 13.17
C GLY A 215 3.78 -0.16 12.78
N PHE A 216 4.20 -1.08 13.65
CA PHE A 216 4.01 -2.53 13.47
C PHE A 216 2.53 -2.94 13.41
N GLU A 217 1.68 -2.12 14.01
CA GLU A 217 0.23 -2.23 14.11
C GLU A 217 -0.52 -1.33 13.12
N ALA A 218 0.21 -0.63 12.24
CA ALA A 218 -0.42 0.24 11.26
C ALA A 218 -1.34 -0.56 10.33
N ILE A 219 -2.55 -0.07 10.12
CA ILE A 219 -3.58 -0.69 9.29
C ILE A 219 -4.06 0.33 8.26
N ASN A 220 -4.23 -0.13 7.03
CA ASN A 220 -4.95 0.57 6.00
C ASN A 220 -5.73 -0.46 5.17
N THR A 221 -7.05 -0.31 5.11
CA THR A 221 -7.91 -1.23 4.34
C THR A 221 -8.76 -0.55 3.27
N TYR A 222 -8.44 0.70 2.91
CA TYR A 222 -9.26 1.49 1.99
C TYR A 222 -8.70 1.58 0.58
N ASP A 223 -7.42 1.29 0.37
CA ASP A 223 -6.71 1.66 -0.86
C ASP A 223 -6.37 0.49 -1.80
N THR A 224 -5.49 0.74 -2.77
CA THR A 224 -5.03 -0.24 -3.76
C THR A 224 -4.24 -1.42 -3.16
N GLY A 225 -3.79 -1.32 -1.92
CA GLY A 225 -3.20 -2.44 -1.17
C GLY A 225 -4.21 -3.46 -0.66
N PHE A 226 -5.51 -3.10 -0.68
CA PHE A 226 -6.63 -3.86 -0.10
C PHE A 226 -6.54 -3.98 1.41
N VAL A 227 -5.70 -4.86 1.95
CA VAL A 227 -5.40 -4.92 3.39
C VAL A 227 -3.89 -4.74 3.56
N SER A 228 -3.51 -3.61 4.16
CA SER A 228 -2.13 -3.19 4.37
C SER A 228 -1.84 -3.15 5.87
N ILE A 229 -0.85 -3.92 6.33
CA ILE A 229 -0.50 -4.07 7.75
C ILE A 229 0.98 -3.79 7.97
N GLY A 230 1.31 -3.11 9.07
CA GLY A 230 2.66 -3.07 9.62
C GLY A 230 3.54 -1.94 9.11
N PHE A 231 4.80 -1.95 9.57
CA PHE A 231 5.68 -0.78 9.50
C PHE A 231 6.22 -0.46 8.09
N LEU A 232 6.01 -1.36 7.14
CA LEU A 232 6.23 -1.15 5.69
C LEU A 232 4.94 -1.30 4.87
N GLN A 233 3.77 -1.34 5.53
CA GLN A 233 2.47 -1.53 4.89
C GLN A 233 2.44 -2.77 3.98
N PHE A 234 2.73 -3.95 4.55
CA PHE A 234 2.65 -5.21 3.82
C PHE A 234 1.21 -5.47 3.38
N ILE A 235 1.01 -5.76 2.09
CA ILE A 235 -0.33 -5.78 1.48
C ILE A 235 -0.81 -7.19 1.19
N THR A 236 -2.12 -7.42 1.17
CA THR A 236 -2.70 -8.67 0.64
C THR A 236 -2.79 -8.68 -0.89
N ALA A 237 -2.80 -7.51 -1.52
CA ALA A 237 -3.29 -7.33 -2.90
C ALA A 237 -4.75 -7.81 -3.05
N ALA A 238 -5.31 -7.65 -4.26
CA ALA A 238 -6.71 -7.99 -4.54
C ALA A 238 -7.00 -9.48 -4.42
N ASP A 239 -6.04 -10.33 -4.77
CA ASP A 239 -6.18 -11.78 -4.86
C ASP A 239 -5.74 -12.52 -3.58
N GLY A 240 -5.26 -11.78 -2.57
CA GLY A 240 -4.79 -12.34 -1.32
C GLY A 240 -3.41 -12.99 -1.40
N THR A 241 -2.56 -12.66 -2.38
CA THR A 241 -1.20 -13.23 -2.56
C THR A 241 -0.05 -12.25 -2.30
N GLY A 242 -0.37 -11.06 -1.79
CA GLY A 242 0.58 -9.96 -1.59
C GLY A 242 1.63 -10.21 -0.50
N SER A 243 2.45 -9.19 -0.20
CA SER A 243 3.56 -9.31 0.75
C SER A 243 3.13 -9.66 2.18
N LEU A 244 1.90 -9.32 2.60
CA LEU A 244 1.38 -9.68 3.91
C LEU A 244 1.26 -11.20 4.10
N THR A 245 0.89 -11.95 3.07
CA THR A 245 0.80 -13.41 3.21
C THR A 245 2.16 -14.06 3.36
N THR A 246 3.21 -13.44 2.82
CA THR A 246 4.60 -13.86 3.09
C THR A 246 4.97 -13.62 4.55
N VAL A 247 4.52 -12.51 5.17
CA VAL A 247 4.72 -12.26 6.61
C VAL A 247 3.99 -13.30 7.45
N LEU A 248 2.72 -13.57 7.14
CA LEU A 248 1.94 -14.58 7.86
C LEU A 248 2.58 -15.96 7.73
N GLN A 249 3.05 -16.34 6.54
CA GLN A 249 3.71 -17.62 6.32
C GLN A 249 5.04 -17.70 7.09
N ALA A 250 5.84 -16.63 7.08
CA ALA A 250 7.07 -16.57 7.84
C ALA A 250 6.81 -16.71 9.35
N TYR A 251 5.76 -16.07 9.87
CA TYR A 251 5.38 -16.20 11.27
C TYR A 251 4.93 -17.62 11.61
N LYS A 252 3.98 -18.16 10.83
CA LYS A 252 3.46 -19.54 11.00
C LYS A 252 4.57 -20.59 10.97
N THR A 253 5.57 -20.41 10.11
CA THR A 253 6.71 -21.33 10.01
C THR A 253 7.68 -21.18 11.20
N ALA A 254 7.97 -19.96 11.63
CA ALA A 254 8.94 -19.72 12.70
C ALA A 254 8.39 -19.99 14.11
N ASP A 255 7.10 -19.75 14.33
CA ASP A 255 6.43 -19.91 15.61
C ASP A 255 4.95 -20.32 15.39
N PRO A 256 4.70 -21.60 15.08
CA PRO A 256 3.34 -22.07 14.80
C PRO A 256 2.42 -21.97 16.02
N VAL A 257 2.95 -22.06 17.24
CA VAL A 257 2.17 -21.95 18.47
C VAL A 257 1.73 -20.50 18.69
N GLY A 258 2.63 -19.54 18.51
CA GLY A 258 2.29 -18.12 18.54
C GLY A 258 1.29 -17.76 17.43
N PHE A 259 1.53 -18.23 16.21
CA PHE A 259 0.61 -18.02 15.09
C PHE A 259 -0.80 -18.60 15.37
N GLU A 260 -0.87 -19.78 15.98
CA GLU A 260 -2.13 -20.38 16.41
C GLU A 260 -2.88 -19.45 17.37
N GLY A 261 -2.18 -18.97 18.41
CA GLY A 261 -2.72 -18.08 19.43
C GLY A 261 -3.04 -16.67 18.94
N ASP A 262 -2.39 -16.19 17.89
CA ASP A 262 -2.51 -14.80 17.44
C ASP A 262 -3.36 -14.60 16.20
N PHE A 263 -3.48 -15.61 15.34
CA PHE A 263 -4.24 -15.56 14.10
C PHE A 263 -5.25 -16.69 13.97
N ARG A 264 -4.79 -17.95 13.99
CA ARG A 264 -5.62 -19.10 13.58
C ARG A 264 -6.84 -19.29 14.47
N ARG A 265 -6.69 -19.22 15.80
CA ARG A 265 -7.82 -19.30 16.73
C ARG A 265 -8.89 -18.22 16.53
N PHE A 266 -8.58 -17.15 15.81
CA PHE A 266 -9.48 -16.04 15.51
C PHE A 266 -10.00 -16.06 14.06
N GLY A 267 -9.67 -17.10 13.30
CA GLY A 267 -10.17 -17.32 11.94
C GLY A 267 -9.29 -16.73 10.86
N ILE A 268 -7.99 -16.50 11.09
CA ILE A 268 -7.05 -16.08 10.04
C ILE A 268 -5.97 -17.13 9.86
N ASP A 269 -5.75 -17.57 8.63
CA ASP A 269 -4.64 -18.44 8.28
C ASP A 269 -4.06 -18.07 6.91
N VAL A 270 -2.98 -18.75 6.53
CA VAL A 270 -2.30 -18.67 5.25
C VAL A 270 -2.03 -20.08 4.73
N ALA A 271 -2.39 -20.33 3.48
CA ALA A 271 -2.01 -21.54 2.78
C ALA A 271 -0.58 -21.41 2.26
N ALA A 272 0.18 -22.51 2.17
CA ALA A 272 1.57 -22.45 1.71
C ALA A 272 1.74 -22.54 0.17
N SER A 273 0.80 -23.18 -0.55
CA SER A 273 0.90 -23.41 -1.99
C SER A 273 -0.47 -23.31 -2.70
N PRO A 274 -0.75 -22.23 -3.44
CA PRO A 274 0.00 -20.96 -3.43
C PRO A 274 -0.06 -20.28 -2.06
N THR A 275 0.86 -19.35 -1.80
CA THR A 275 0.82 -18.54 -0.57
C THR A 275 -0.35 -17.54 -0.62
N VAL A 276 -1.47 -17.91 0.00
CA VAL A 276 -2.72 -17.15 -0.10
C VAL A 276 -3.44 -17.02 1.25
N LEU A 277 -4.05 -15.86 1.48
CA LEU A 277 -4.83 -15.58 2.68
C LEU A 277 -6.08 -16.47 2.75
N VAL A 278 -6.35 -17.00 3.94
CA VAL A 278 -7.56 -17.78 4.25
C VAL A 278 -8.20 -17.21 5.51
N CYS A 279 -9.52 -17.05 5.51
CA CYS A 279 -10.25 -16.56 6.67
C CYS A 279 -11.53 -17.34 6.91
N VAL A 280 -11.90 -17.50 8.18
CA VAL A 280 -13.23 -17.98 8.59
C VAL A 280 -14.12 -16.75 8.81
N ASP A 281 -15.27 -16.70 8.14
CA ASP A 281 -16.29 -15.69 8.37
C ASP A 281 -16.77 -15.77 9.84
N PRO A 282 -16.55 -14.72 10.65
CA PRO A 282 -16.93 -14.74 12.06
C PRO A 282 -18.44 -14.89 12.32
N VAL A 283 -19.30 -14.60 11.32
CA VAL A 283 -20.76 -14.77 11.43
C VAL A 283 -21.18 -16.19 11.09
N THR A 284 -20.71 -16.70 9.94
CA THR A 284 -21.26 -17.93 9.35
C THR A 284 -20.41 -19.16 9.64
N GLY A 285 -19.14 -19.00 10.02
CA GLY A 285 -18.17 -20.08 10.10
C GLY A 285 -17.69 -20.59 8.73
N VAL A 286 -18.06 -19.93 7.63
CA VAL A 286 -17.61 -20.33 6.28
C VAL A 286 -16.15 -19.95 6.08
N GLU A 287 -15.33 -20.89 5.61
CA GLU A 287 -13.96 -20.62 5.17
C GLU A 287 -13.96 -19.94 3.80
N THR A 288 -13.17 -18.89 3.67
CA THR A 288 -12.98 -18.08 2.46
C THR A 288 -11.49 -18.01 2.14
N ARG A 289 -11.15 -17.82 0.86
CA ARG A 289 -9.76 -17.86 0.37
C ARG A 289 -9.50 -16.76 -0.65
N GLY A 290 -8.27 -16.25 -0.68
CA GLY A 290 -7.83 -15.28 -1.69
C GLY A 290 -8.64 -14.00 -1.66
N ALA A 291 -9.16 -13.57 -2.81
CA ALA A 291 -9.95 -12.35 -2.92
C ALA A 291 -11.15 -12.30 -1.94
N ASP A 292 -11.85 -13.41 -1.75
CA ASP A 292 -12.99 -13.46 -0.83
C ASP A 292 -12.56 -13.27 0.63
N ALA A 293 -11.41 -13.85 1.00
CA ALA A 293 -10.83 -13.64 2.33
C ALA A 293 -10.39 -12.19 2.53
N VAL A 294 -9.80 -11.56 1.51
CA VAL A 294 -9.39 -10.15 1.54
C VAL A 294 -10.61 -9.24 1.77
N ILE A 295 -11.67 -9.41 0.98
CA ILE A 295 -12.91 -8.66 1.14
C ILE A 295 -13.54 -8.94 2.52
N ARG A 296 -13.45 -10.17 3.01
CA ARG A 296 -13.94 -10.51 4.35
C ARG A 296 -13.19 -9.75 5.45
N VAL A 297 -11.86 -9.64 5.38
CA VAL A 297 -11.08 -8.85 6.35
C VAL A 297 -11.45 -7.36 6.29
N ILE A 298 -11.64 -6.81 5.09
CA ILE A 298 -12.06 -5.41 4.90
C ILE A 298 -13.44 -5.18 5.51
N ASN A 299 -14.39 -6.08 5.26
CA ASN A 299 -15.78 -5.90 5.65
C ASN A 299 -16.03 -6.18 7.14
N ASP A 300 -15.33 -7.14 7.73
CA ASP A 300 -15.53 -7.55 9.13
C ASP A 300 -14.37 -7.08 10.02
N LYS A 301 -14.63 -6.06 10.84
CA LYS A 301 -13.60 -5.43 11.66
C LYS A 301 -13.08 -6.33 12.77
N ARG A 302 -13.75 -7.44 13.09
CA ARG A 302 -13.19 -8.47 13.98
C ARG A 302 -11.89 -9.03 13.40
N LEU A 303 -11.87 -9.35 12.11
CA LEU A 303 -10.66 -9.86 11.44
C LEU A 303 -9.60 -8.79 11.24
N THR A 304 -9.99 -7.54 10.94
CA THR A 304 -9.04 -6.41 10.93
C THR A 304 -8.35 -6.27 12.30
N ALA A 305 -9.11 -6.39 13.39
CA ALA A 305 -8.58 -6.28 14.76
C ALA A 305 -7.62 -7.40 15.16
N VAL A 306 -7.71 -8.58 14.53
CA VAL A 306 -6.73 -9.66 14.75
C VAL A 306 -5.34 -9.18 14.38
N PHE A 307 -5.18 -8.44 13.27
CA PHE A 307 -3.88 -7.88 12.89
C PHE A 307 -3.38 -6.80 13.84
N GLU A 308 -4.26 -5.88 14.29
CA GLU A 308 -3.89 -4.85 15.28
C GLU A 308 -3.41 -5.48 16.57
N ARG A 309 -4.15 -6.47 17.07
CA ARG A 309 -3.78 -7.25 18.27
C ARG A 309 -2.46 -7.99 18.07
N ALA A 310 -2.32 -8.73 16.96
CA ALA A 310 -1.13 -9.53 16.67
C ALA A 310 0.14 -8.67 16.65
N ALA A 311 0.04 -7.40 16.26
CA ALA A 311 1.16 -6.46 16.25
C ALA A 311 1.68 -6.07 17.65
N ALA A 312 1.01 -6.44 18.73
CA ALA A 312 1.56 -6.33 20.08
C ALA A 312 2.54 -7.48 20.42
N PHE A 313 2.47 -8.60 19.69
CA PHE A 313 3.25 -9.80 20.00
C PHE A 313 4.56 -9.84 19.22
N GLU A 314 5.61 -10.29 19.91
CA GLU A 314 6.98 -10.27 19.38
C GLU A 314 7.12 -11.16 18.13
N GLY A 315 6.50 -12.34 18.10
CA GLY A 315 6.58 -13.28 16.98
C GLY A 315 6.14 -12.66 15.65
N PHE A 316 5.00 -11.97 15.64
CA PHE A 316 4.52 -11.30 14.43
C PHE A 316 5.42 -10.11 14.04
N ARG A 317 5.93 -9.34 15.02
CA ARG A 317 6.89 -8.26 14.74
C ARG A 317 8.20 -8.79 14.13
N LEU A 318 8.72 -9.91 14.63
CA LEU A 318 9.92 -10.56 14.08
C LEU A 318 9.71 -11.04 12.64
N ALA A 319 8.53 -11.59 12.35
CA ALA A 319 8.17 -11.98 10.98
C ALA A 319 8.13 -10.77 10.04
N GLN A 320 7.55 -9.65 10.47
CA GLN A 320 7.56 -8.40 9.69
C GLN A 320 9.00 -7.92 9.41
N VAL A 321 9.89 -7.89 10.41
CA VAL A 321 11.31 -7.49 10.22
C VAL A 321 12.05 -8.46 9.29
N SER A 322 11.79 -9.76 9.40
CA SER A 322 12.44 -10.78 8.57
C SER A 322 12.03 -10.67 7.10
N VAL A 323 10.74 -10.45 6.83
CA VAL A 323 10.24 -10.24 5.47
C VAL A 323 10.66 -8.89 4.91
N ALA A 324 10.68 -7.84 5.73
CA ALA A 324 11.22 -6.53 5.34
C ALA A 324 12.63 -6.66 4.77
N ARG A 325 13.51 -7.35 5.49
CA ARG A 325 14.90 -7.55 5.09
C ARG A 325 15.06 -8.43 3.85
N SER A 326 14.33 -9.55 3.77
CA SER A 326 14.48 -10.48 2.64
C SER A 326 13.90 -9.94 1.34
N ARG A 327 12.80 -9.17 1.39
CA ARG A 327 12.14 -8.65 0.18
C ARG A 327 12.60 -7.26 -0.23
N TYR A 328 12.82 -6.35 0.72
CA TYR A 328 12.91 -4.92 0.42
C TYR A 328 14.28 -4.30 0.67
N TYR A 329 15.15 -4.95 1.47
CA TYR A 329 16.50 -4.45 1.64
C TYR A 329 17.35 -4.78 0.41
N PRO A 330 17.90 -3.78 -0.30
CA PRO A 330 18.39 -3.99 -1.66
C PRO A 330 19.84 -4.45 -1.74
N ALA A 331 20.58 -4.56 -0.64
CA ALA A 331 22.02 -4.85 -0.68
C ALA A 331 22.40 -6.11 -1.44
N GLU A 332 21.53 -7.12 -1.48
CA GLU A 332 21.73 -8.38 -2.21
C GLU A 332 21.15 -8.39 -3.63
N ASP A 333 20.50 -7.29 -4.05
CA ASP A 333 20.02 -7.18 -5.41
C ASP A 333 21.20 -7.09 -6.39
N VAL A 334 21.07 -7.78 -7.52
CA VAL A 334 22.10 -7.90 -8.54
C VAL A 334 21.64 -7.23 -9.83
N PHE A 335 22.53 -6.45 -10.43
CA PHE A 335 22.29 -5.71 -11.67
C PHE A 335 23.42 -5.89 -12.67
N VAL A 336 23.09 -5.78 -13.95
CA VAL A 336 24.08 -5.70 -15.03
C VAL A 336 24.30 -4.22 -15.36
N ILE A 337 25.54 -3.74 -15.23
CA ILE A 337 25.93 -2.36 -15.55
C ILE A 337 27.09 -2.44 -16.55
N GLY A 338 26.87 -1.95 -17.77
CA GLY A 338 27.78 -2.24 -18.88
C GLY A 338 27.86 -3.74 -19.13
N ASN A 339 29.06 -4.31 -19.01
CA ASN A 339 29.32 -5.74 -19.22
C ASN A 339 29.55 -6.52 -17.92
N ALA A 340 29.37 -5.91 -16.74
CA ALA A 340 29.59 -6.57 -15.46
C ALA A 340 28.31 -6.76 -14.65
N THR A 341 28.25 -7.86 -13.92
CA THR A 341 27.21 -8.15 -12.93
C THR A 341 27.70 -7.71 -11.57
N VAL A 342 26.98 -6.79 -10.92
CA VAL A 342 27.35 -6.20 -9.63
C VAL A 342 26.19 -6.27 -8.64
N ARG A 343 26.53 -6.37 -7.36
CA ARG A 343 25.56 -6.29 -6.27
C ARG A 343 25.41 -4.84 -5.82
N VAL A 344 24.20 -4.44 -5.43
CA VAL A 344 23.97 -3.09 -4.87
C VAL A 344 24.87 -2.84 -3.68
N GLY A 345 25.01 -3.81 -2.77
CA GLY A 345 25.85 -3.70 -1.57
C GLY A 345 27.35 -3.53 -1.88
N ASP A 346 27.81 -3.82 -3.09
CA ASP A 346 29.20 -3.60 -3.50
C ASP A 346 29.46 -2.13 -3.88
N ILE A 347 28.40 -1.41 -4.29
CA ILE A 347 28.46 0.00 -4.71
C ILE A 347 27.96 0.94 -3.61
N VAL A 348 26.85 0.60 -2.94
CA VAL A 348 26.17 1.46 -1.97
C VAL A 348 26.53 1.02 -0.56
N LYS A 349 27.32 1.83 0.15
CA LYS A 349 27.87 1.51 1.48
C LYS A 349 27.27 2.36 2.60
N SER A 350 26.58 3.46 2.29
CA SER A 350 25.99 4.34 3.30
C SER A 350 24.57 3.93 3.68
N GLU A 351 24.16 4.28 4.90
CA GLU A 351 22.79 4.07 5.38
C GLU A 351 21.80 4.93 4.61
N ALA A 352 22.16 6.18 4.31
CA ALA A 352 21.33 7.07 3.50
C ALA A 352 21.07 6.51 2.10
N GLY A 353 22.09 5.92 1.47
CA GLY A 353 21.96 5.30 0.16
C GLY A 353 21.08 4.05 0.19
N MET A 354 21.33 3.17 1.15
CA MET A 354 20.52 1.95 1.32
C MET A 354 19.06 2.28 1.65
N ALA A 355 18.80 3.29 2.48
CA ALA A 355 17.45 3.76 2.81
C ALA A 355 16.73 4.35 1.60
N THR A 356 17.43 5.11 0.75
CA THR A 356 16.86 5.67 -0.49
C THR A 356 16.41 4.57 -1.44
N LEU A 357 17.28 3.58 -1.67
CA LEU A 357 16.97 2.44 -2.53
C LEU A 357 15.85 1.58 -1.95
N MET A 358 15.87 1.34 -0.63
CA MET A 358 14.83 0.59 0.05
C MET A 358 13.47 1.30 0.00
N ASP A 359 13.40 2.60 0.27
CA ASP A 359 12.17 3.42 0.15
C ASP A 359 11.54 3.26 -1.24
N LYS A 360 12.37 3.35 -2.28
CA LYS A 360 11.93 3.17 -3.65
C LYS A 360 11.45 1.73 -3.92
N LYS A 361 12.17 0.72 -3.45
CA LYS A 361 11.79 -0.69 -3.61
C LYS A 361 10.48 -1.02 -2.91
N VAL A 362 10.23 -0.48 -1.71
CA VAL A 362 8.95 -0.62 -0.99
C VAL A 362 7.79 -0.07 -1.82
N ASN A 363 7.99 1.11 -2.44
CA ASN A 363 6.90 1.82 -3.13
C ASN A 363 6.68 1.40 -4.59
N LYS A 364 7.74 0.95 -5.28
CA LYS A 364 7.69 0.58 -6.71
C LYS A 364 7.84 -0.92 -6.95
N GLY A 365 8.13 -1.69 -5.90
CA GLY A 365 8.45 -3.11 -5.99
C GLY A 365 9.82 -3.42 -6.61
N ASN A 366 10.57 -2.41 -7.07
CA ASN A 366 11.87 -2.59 -7.73
C ASN A 366 12.71 -1.30 -7.71
N ILE A 367 13.98 -1.44 -8.05
CA ILE A 367 14.95 -0.35 -8.25
C ILE A 367 15.67 -0.48 -9.60
N ARG A 368 14.97 -0.91 -10.66
CA ARG A 368 15.57 -1.27 -11.96
C ARG A 368 16.40 -0.17 -12.61
N GLU A 369 15.98 1.08 -12.42
CA GLU A 369 16.68 2.29 -12.87
C GLU A 369 18.08 2.46 -12.26
N PHE A 370 18.42 1.73 -11.19
CA PHE A 370 19.76 1.74 -10.59
C PHE A 370 20.85 1.43 -11.63
N ALA A 371 20.61 0.44 -12.49
CA ALA A 371 21.56 0.06 -13.54
C ALA A 371 21.73 1.16 -14.59
N GLU A 372 20.62 1.77 -15.04
CA GLU A 372 20.63 2.85 -16.02
C GLU A 372 21.32 4.10 -15.48
N ILE A 373 21.07 4.45 -14.22
CA ILE A 373 21.72 5.58 -13.54
C ILE A 373 23.21 5.30 -13.36
N GLY A 374 23.58 4.09 -12.94
CA GLY A 374 24.98 3.68 -12.83
C GLY A 374 25.72 3.80 -14.17
N ALA A 375 25.12 3.29 -15.26
CA ALA A 375 25.70 3.38 -16.60
C ALA A 375 25.89 4.84 -17.07
N LYS A 376 24.92 5.72 -16.80
CA LYS A 376 25.03 7.16 -17.09
C LYS A 376 26.19 7.81 -16.35
N ILE A 377 26.35 7.51 -15.06
CA ILE A 377 27.45 8.06 -14.25
C ILE A 377 28.79 7.51 -14.74
N MET A 378 28.89 6.21 -15.04
CA MET A 378 30.12 5.62 -15.60
C MET A 378 30.54 6.33 -16.88
N ALA A 379 29.60 6.54 -17.81
CA ALA A 379 29.89 7.26 -19.05
C ALA A 379 30.34 8.71 -18.79
N ALA A 380 29.63 9.44 -17.92
CA ALA A 380 29.95 10.83 -17.58
C ALA A 380 31.30 10.99 -16.85
N ARG A 381 31.73 9.96 -16.10
CA ARG A 381 32.97 9.95 -15.31
C ARG A 381 34.10 9.14 -15.95
N SER A 382 33.88 8.62 -17.16
CA SER A 382 34.83 7.75 -17.88
C SER A 382 35.31 6.54 -17.06
N LEU A 383 34.40 5.93 -16.29
CA LEU A 383 34.69 4.74 -15.49
C LEU A 383 34.59 3.49 -16.36
N SER A 384 35.54 2.56 -16.16
CA SER A 384 35.56 1.27 -16.87
C SER A 384 35.13 0.10 -15.99
N ASP A 385 35.27 0.22 -14.68
CA ASP A 385 34.84 -0.78 -13.69
C ASP A 385 33.60 -0.26 -12.92
N PRO A 386 32.45 -0.96 -12.99
CA PRO A 386 31.26 -0.58 -12.22
C PRO A 386 31.46 -0.51 -10.70
N LEU A 387 32.46 -1.18 -10.11
CA LEU A 387 32.74 -1.05 -8.67
C LEU A 387 33.25 0.35 -8.30
N GLU A 388 33.79 1.11 -9.26
CA GLU A 388 34.20 2.51 -9.04
C GLU A 388 33.01 3.44 -8.81
N LEU A 389 31.79 3.02 -9.15
CA LEU A 389 30.56 3.75 -8.83
C LEU A 389 30.39 3.99 -7.33
N SER A 390 31.02 3.19 -6.48
CA SER A 390 31.04 3.42 -5.02
C SER A 390 31.60 4.79 -4.63
N LYS A 391 32.57 5.32 -5.40
CA LYS A 391 33.13 6.67 -5.20
C LYS A 391 32.11 7.78 -5.52
N TYR A 392 31.09 7.44 -6.31
CA TYR A 392 30.04 8.35 -6.78
C TYR A 392 28.66 7.98 -6.20
N GLU A 393 28.62 7.25 -5.08
CA GLU A 393 27.38 6.84 -4.42
C GLU A 393 26.42 8.02 -4.23
N ARG A 394 26.93 9.19 -3.82
CA ARG A 394 26.11 10.40 -3.64
C ARG A 394 25.34 10.83 -4.89
N GLU A 395 25.95 10.76 -6.07
CA GLU A 395 25.28 11.08 -7.35
C GLU A 395 24.17 10.07 -7.68
N ILE A 396 24.46 8.77 -7.45
CA ILE A 396 23.47 7.70 -7.62
C ILE A 396 22.26 7.98 -6.73
N ILE A 397 22.49 8.26 -5.44
CA ILE A 397 21.42 8.45 -4.47
C ILE A 397 20.60 9.72 -4.75
N GLN A 398 21.23 10.80 -5.21
CA GLN A 398 20.51 12.00 -5.66
C GLN A 398 19.59 11.70 -6.86
N ALA A 399 20.05 10.89 -7.81
CA ALA A 399 19.25 10.49 -8.99
C ALA A 399 18.16 9.47 -8.63
N MET A 400 18.39 8.61 -7.63
CA MET A 400 17.47 7.57 -7.19
C MET A 400 16.39 8.08 -6.22
N LYS A 401 16.50 9.31 -5.71
CA LYS A 401 15.57 9.92 -4.74
C LYS A 401 14.11 9.72 -5.16
N TYR A 402 13.26 9.35 -4.21
CA TYR A 402 11.83 9.11 -4.44
C TYR A 402 10.94 10.00 -3.57
N ARG A 403 10.66 9.63 -2.31
CA ARG A 403 9.86 10.45 -1.38
C ARG A 403 10.75 11.19 -0.38
N GLY A 404 11.59 10.43 0.32
CA GLY A 404 12.47 10.96 1.36
C GLY A 404 13.80 11.47 0.81
N ASP A 405 14.31 12.54 1.42
CA ASP A 405 15.69 12.98 1.23
C ASP A 405 16.58 12.45 2.35
N PHE A 406 17.05 11.21 2.20
CA PHE A 406 17.92 10.58 3.21
C PHE A 406 19.33 11.17 3.24
N LEU A 407 19.73 11.93 2.23
CA LEU A 407 20.99 12.69 2.26
C LEU A 407 20.91 13.90 3.21
N ALA A 408 19.69 14.33 3.55
CA ALA A 408 19.47 15.36 4.57
C ALA A 408 19.39 14.79 6.00
N ASP A 409 19.31 13.45 6.16
CA ASP A 409 19.21 12.82 7.47
C ASP A 409 20.59 12.63 8.11
N LYS A 410 20.93 13.53 9.03
CA LYS A 410 22.21 13.52 9.75
C LYS A 410 22.37 12.36 10.73
N THR A 411 21.32 11.60 11.01
CA THR A 411 21.39 10.42 11.89
C THR A 411 21.86 9.17 11.16
N LEU A 412 21.88 9.20 9.82
CA LEU A 412 22.36 8.12 8.97
C LEU A 412 23.80 8.38 8.54
N SER A 413 24.58 7.31 8.40
CA SER A 413 25.86 7.40 7.68
C SER A 413 25.61 7.88 6.25
N GLN A 414 26.48 8.78 5.79
CA GLN A 414 26.34 9.49 4.51
C GLN A 414 27.34 8.94 3.49
N PRO A 415 27.01 8.96 2.19
CA PRO A 415 27.96 8.57 1.15
C PRO A 415 29.17 9.52 1.13
N PRO A 416 30.33 9.09 0.60
CA PRO A 416 31.51 9.94 0.51
C PRO A 416 31.23 11.25 -0.25
N ALA A 417 32.09 12.25 -0.02
CA ALA A 417 32.12 13.44 -0.87
C ALA A 417 32.53 13.04 -2.30
N LEU A 418 32.00 13.76 -3.30
CA LEU A 418 32.33 13.47 -4.68
C LEU A 418 33.81 13.79 -4.97
N PRO A 419 34.53 12.94 -5.70
CA PRO A 419 35.91 13.21 -6.10
C PRO A 419 36.04 14.58 -6.79
N GLY A 420 37.04 15.37 -6.38
CA GLY A 420 37.30 16.69 -6.96
C GLY A 420 36.35 17.81 -6.52
N VAL A 421 35.36 17.54 -5.67
CA VAL A 421 34.51 18.56 -5.04
C VAL A 421 35.06 18.84 -3.65
N ALA A 422 35.57 20.05 -3.41
CA ALA A 422 35.98 20.47 -2.08
C ALA A 422 34.79 20.28 -1.10
N PRO A 423 35.02 19.76 0.12
CA PRO A 423 33.96 19.60 1.09
C PRO A 423 33.25 20.94 1.30
N ALA A 424 31.93 20.96 1.14
CA ALA A 424 31.15 22.15 1.42
C ALA A 424 31.47 22.61 2.85
N ALA A 425 31.75 23.91 3.01
CA ALA A 425 32.02 24.47 4.33
C ALA A 425 30.87 24.08 5.30
N PRO A 426 31.18 23.73 6.56
CA PRO A 426 30.15 23.37 7.52
C PRO A 426 29.10 24.50 7.56
N PRO A 427 27.80 24.18 7.55
CA PRO A 427 26.76 25.20 7.54
C PRO A 427 26.96 26.10 8.75
N THR A 428 27.04 27.41 8.51
CA THR A 428 27.12 28.40 9.57
C THR A 428 25.96 28.16 10.53
N PRO A 429 26.20 28.00 11.84
CA PRO A 429 25.13 27.72 12.79
C PRO A 429 24.07 28.82 12.67
N ILE A 430 22.86 28.44 12.27
CA ILE A 430 21.72 29.35 12.20
C ILE A 430 21.42 29.76 13.65
N PRO A 431 21.47 31.06 14.00
CA PRO A 431 21.17 31.49 15.36
C PRO A 431 19.74 31.06 15.70
N ILE A 432 19.61 30.26 16.76
CA ILE A 432 18.33 29.79 17.28
C ILE A 432 17.56 31.03 17.72
N ARG A 433 16.55 31.43 16.94
CA ARG A 433 15.53 32.37 17.43
C ARG A 433 14.71 31.61 18.48
N LYS A 434 14.93 31.97 19.75
CA LYS A 434 14.05 31.59 20.86
C LYS A 434 12.61 31.97 20.48
N ARG A 435 11.71 30.99 20.48
CA ARG A 435 10.27 31.22 20.51
C ARG A 435 9.82 31.28 21.95
#